data_AF-A0A8C0R8X5-F1
#
_entry.id   AF-A0A8C0R8X5-F1
#
_cell.length_a   1.000
_cell.length_b   1.000
_cell.length_c   1.000
_cell.angle_alpha   90.00
_cell.angle_beta   90.00
_cell.angle_gamma   90.00
#
_symmetry.space_group_name_H-M   'P 1'
#
loop_
_entity.id
_entity.type
_entity.pdbx_description
1 polymer ?
#
loop_
_entity_poly.entity_id
_entity_poly.type
_entity_poly.pdbx_seq_one_letter_code
_entity_poly.pdbx_strand_id
1 'polypeptide(L)'
;MSGITAKDVNQQEFVRALAAFLRKSGNLEIPEWVDIVKLAKHKELASYDKNWLYTQAASTAQHLYFRGVGLGLVMSNTILG
;
A
#
# COMPACT_ATOMS: atom_id res chain seq x y z
N MET A 1 29.62 1.12 8.05
CA MET A 1 28.15 1.25 8.19
C MET A 1 27.55 -0.08 7.79
N SER A 2 26.96 -0.84 8.73
CA SER A 2 26.22 -2.05 8.36
C SER A 2 24.99 -1.64 7.57
N GLY A 3 24.77 -2.27 6.40
CA GLY A 3 23.58 -1.99 5.60
C GLY A 3 22.33 -2.39 6.36
N ILE A 4 21.42 -1.45 6.58
CA ILE A 4 20.07 -1.75 7.08
C ILE A 4 19.23 -2.15 5.88
N THR A 5 18.57 -3.30 5.96
CA THR A 5 17.65 -3.77 4.92
C THR A 5 16.21 -3.52 5.32
N ALA A 6 15.28 -3.56 4.36
CA ALA A 6 13.84 -3.40 4.64
C ALA A 6 13.26 -4.50 5.56
N LYS A 7 14.05 -5.54 5.88
CA LYS A 7 13.70 -6.61 6.82
C LYS A 7 13.99 -6.24 8.28
N ASP A 8 14.88 -5.27 8.51
CA ASP A 8 15.35 -4.87 9.85
C ASP A 8 14.52 -3.72 10.45
N VAL A 9 13.55 -3.20 9.70
CA VAL A 9 12.73 -2.04 10.06
C VAL A 9 11.32 -2.47 10.42
N ASN A 10 10.71 -1.79 11.39
CA ASN A 10 9.31 -2.01 11.74
C ASN A 10 8.39 -1.84 10.51
N GLN A 11 7.50 -2.80 10.29
CA GLN A 11 6.70 -2.89 9.07
C GLN A 11 5.79 -1.66 8.90
N GLN A 12 5.17 -1.20 9.98
CA GLN A 12 4.26 -0.05 9.95
C GLN A 12 4.99 1.26 9.60
N GLU A 13 6.19 1.45 10.15
CA GLU A 13 7.00 2.63 9.87
C GLU A 13 7.52 2.64 8.44
N PHE A 14 7.94 1.47 7.93
CA PHE A 14 8.36 1.32 6.54
C PHE A 14 7.23 1.66 5.56
N VAL A 15 6.03 1.13 5.76
CA VAL A 15 4.87 1.41 4.90
C VAL A 15 4.51 2.89 4.94
N ARG A 16 4.54 3.53 6.13
CA ARG A 16 4.24 4.96 6.26
C ARG A 16 5.27 5.84 5.55
N ALA A 17 6.56 5.52 5.69
CA ALA A 17 7.64 6.24 5.03
C ALA A 17 7.58 6.06 3.50
N LEU A 18 7.30 4.84 3.03
CA LEU A 18 7.16 4.54 1.61
C LEU A 18 5.92 5.21 0.99
N ALA A 19 4.79 5.23 1.69
CA ALA A 19 3.60 5.96 1.25
C ALA A 19 3.87 7.48 1.13
N ALA A 20 4.59 8.05 2.10
CA ALA A 20 5.00 9.45 2.04
C ALA A 20 5.96 9.74 0.87
N PHE A 21 6.87 8.80 0.56
CA PHE A 21 7.76 8.89 -0.58
C PHE A 21 7.00 8.83 -1.91
N LEU A 22 6.07 7.87 -2.06
CA LEU A 22 5.24 7.73 -3.26
C LEU A 22 4.38 8.97 -3.51
N ARG A 23 3.85 9.58 -2.45
CA ARG A 23 3.11 10.86 -2.54
C ARG A 23 3.98 12.01 -3.05
N LYS A 24 5.21 12.11 -2.56
CA LYS A 24 6.15 13.17 -2.99
C LYS A 24 6.66 12.96 -4.40
N SER A 25 6.80 11.70 -4.82
CA SER A 25 7.29 11.32 -6.14
C SER A 25 6.32 11.72 -7.26
N GLY A 26 5.00 11.72 -7.00
CA GLY A 26 3.99 12.14 -7.98
C GLY A 26 3.83 11.23 -9.21
N ASN A 27 4.67 10.19 -9.35
CA ASN A 27 4.69 9.27 -10.50
C ASN A 27 3.58 8.20 -10.48
N LEU A 28 2.66 8.24 -9.52
CA LEU A 28 1.58 7.24 -9.42
C LEU A 28 0.30 7.86 -9.98
N GLU A 29 -0.11 7.42 -11.16
CA GLU A 29 -1.36 7.84 -11.78
C GLU A 29 -2.53 7.38 -10.91
N ILE A 30 -3.24 8.35 -10.33
CA ILE A 30 -4.43 8.07 -9.53
C ILE A 30 -5.61 7.88 -10.50
N PRO A 31 -6.28 6.73 -10.48
CA PRO A 31 -7.46 6.51 -11.29
C PRO A 31 -8.65 7.34 -10.79
N GLU A 32 -9.51 7.78 -11.72
CA GLU A 32 -10.69 8.62 -11.44
C GLU A 32 -11.69 7.96 -10.48
N TRP A 33 -11.80 6.63 -10.50
CA TRP A 33 -12.75 5.89 -9.66
C TRP A 33 -12.37 5.82 -8.17
N VAL A 34 -11.20 6.35 -7.77
CA VAL A 34 -10.67 6.27 -6.40
C VAL A 34 -11.65 6.79 -5.34
N ASP A 35 -12.45 7.80 -5.69
CA ASP A 35 -13.39 8.45 -4.79
C ASP A 35 -14.78 7.77 -4.77
N ILE A 36 -15.04 6.87 -5.70
CA ILE A 36 -16.35 6.23 -5.89
C ILE A 36 -16.39 4.82 -5.26
N VAL A 37 -15.23 4.15 -5.20
CA VAL A 37 -15.14 2.73 -4.87
C VAL A 37 -14.85 2.50 -3.38
N LYS A 38 -15.51 1.48 -2.81
CA LYS A 38 -15.21 0.99 -1.46
C LYS A 38 -14.05 0.00 -1.51
N LEU A 39 -13.23 0.01 -0.47
CA LEU A 39 -11.98 -0.76 -0.42
C LEU A 39 -12.16 -2.28 -0.51
N ALA A 40 -13.24 -2.78 0.08
CA ALA A 40 -13.56 -4.19 0.14
C ALA A 40 -15.08 -4.38 0.28
N LYS A 41 -15.58 -5.55 -0.15
CA LYS A 41 -17.02 -5.88 -0.11
C LYS A 41 -17.62 -5.81 1.30
N HIS A 42 -16.82 -6.06 2.33
CA HIS A 42 -17.24 -6.04 3.73
C HIS A 42 -17.27 -4.63 4.35
N LYS A 43 -16.77 -3.60 3.64
CA LYS A 43 -16.80 -2.23 4.14
C LYS A 43 -18.06 -1.52 3.66
N GLU A 44 -18.86 -1.03 4.61
CA GLU A 44 -20.08 -0.30 4.30
C GLU A 44 -19.81 1.13 3.79
N LEU A 45 -18.67 1.72 4.16
CA LEU A 45 -18.27 3.08 3.78
C LEU A 45 -16.96 3.07 2.98
N ALA A 46 -16.78 4.07 2.13
CA ALA A 46 -15.49 4.35 1.49
C ALA A 46 -14.45 4.78 2.54
N SER A 47 -13.17 4.61 2.24
CA SER A 47 -12.09 5.04 3.13
C SER A 47 -12.08 6.57 3.29
N TYR A 48 -12.00 7.06 4.52
CA TYR A 48 -11.92 8.51 4.80
C TYR A 48 -10.63 9.17 4.31
N ASP A 49 -9.54 8.41 4.16
CA ASP A 49 -8.24 8.94 3.74
C ASP A 49 -8.12 8.92 2.22
N LYS A 50 -8.05 10.10 1.59
CA LYS A 50 -7.80 10.25 0.14
C LYS A 50 -6.48 9.63 -0.32
N ASN A 51 -5.55 9.38 0.61
CA ASN A 51 -4.24 8.79 0.31
C ASN A 51 -4.23 7.27 0.47
N TRP A 52 -5.39 6.61 0.60
CA TRP A 52 -5.47 5.16 0.84
C TRP A 52 -4.73 4.33 -0.23
N LEU A 53 -4.73 4.78 -1.48
CA LEU A 53 -4.00 4.13 -2.58
C LEU A 53 -2.48 4.10 -2.35
N TYR A 54 -1.89 5.16 -1.81
CA TYR A 54 -0.45 5.22 -1.55
C TYR A 54 -0.05 4.23 -0.46
N THR A 55 -0.87 4.10 0.59
CA THR A 55 -0.67 3.12 1.66
C THR A 55 -0.82 1.69 1.13
N GLN A 56 -1.77 1.45 0.22
CA GLN A 56 -1.90 0.14 -0.43
C GLN A 56 -0.71 -0.19 -1.32
N ALA A 57 -0.31 0.73 -2.20
CA ALA A 57 0.84 0.54 -3.07
C ALA A 57 2.12 0.24 -2.27
N ALA A 58 2.33 0.96 -1.16
CA ALA A 58 3.44 0.71 -0.24
C ALA A 58 3.39 -0.69 0.40
N SER A 59 2.21 -1.11 0.88
CA SER A 59 2.01 -2.45 1.46
C SER A 59 2.22 -3.57 0.43
N THR A 60 1.69 -3.40 -0.80
CA THR A 60 1.88 -4.35 -1.89
C THR A 60 3.35 -4.44 -2.30
N ALA A 61 4.04 -3.31 -2.44
CA ALA A 61 5.47 -3.27 -2.77
C ALA A 61 6.33 -3.95 -1.70
N GLN A 62 6.03 -3.71 -0.42
CA GLN A 62 6.67 -4.41 0.68
C GLN A 62 6.42 -5.92 0.58
N HIS A 63 5.17 -6.35 0.44
CA HIS A 63 4.86 -7.77 0.39
C HIS A 63 5.51 -8.46 -0.81
N LEU A 64 5.59 -7.78 -1.96
CA LEU A 64 6.32 -8.26 -3.13
C LEU A 64 7.81 -8.45 -2.82
N TYR A 65 8.42 -7.49 -2.11
CA TYR A 65 9.81 -7.57 -1.68
C TYR A 65 10.10 -8.75 -0.75
N PHE A 66 9.16 -9.08 0.16
CA PHE A 66 9.33 -10.22 1.08
C PHE A 66 9.00 -11.58 0.44
N ARG A 67 8.02 -11.64 -0.48
CA ARG A 67 7.43 -12.92 -0.95
C ARG A 67 7.81 -13.33 -2.38
N GLY A 68 8.49 -12.47 -3.13
CA GLY A 68 9.24 -12.84 -4.34
C GLY A 68 8.46 -13.04 -5.65
N VAL A 69 7.16 -13.43 -5.67
CA VAL A 69 6.41 -13.62 -6.94
C VAL A 69 4.89 -13.45 -6.77
N GLY A 70 4.24 -12.77 -7.74
CA GLY A 70 2.87 -13.07 -8.20
C GLY A 70 1.69 -12.54 -7.39
N LEU A 71 1.50 -11.22 -7.32
CA LEU A 71 0.38 -10.59 -6.61
C LEU A 71 -0.47 -9.72 -7.54
N GLY A 72 -1.03 -10.35 -8.57
CA GLY A 72 -1.75 -9.65 -9.63
C GLY A 72 -3.08 -9.02 -9.22
N LEU A 73 -3.73 -9.43 -8.13
CA LEU A 73 -5.07 -8.91 -7.80
C LEU A 73 -5.61 -9.21 -6.39
N VAL A 74 -4.95 -10.07 -5.61
CA VAL A 74 -5.65 -10.81 -4.52
C VAL A 74 -5.56 -10.16 -3.14
N MET A 75 -4.65 -9.21 -2.89
CA MET A 75 -4.31 -8.87 -1.49
C MET A 75 -4.91 -7.63 -0.87
N SER A 76 -5.64 -6.78 -1.61
CA SER A 76 -6.41 -5.72 -0.95
C SER A 76 -7.58 -6.26 -0.11
N ASN A 77 -8.07 -7.47 -0.38
CA ASN A 77 -9.20 -8.06 0.34
C ASN A 77 -8.81 -9.04 1.46
N THR A 78 -7.59 -9.57 1.48
CA THR A 78 -7.20 -10.62 2.45
C THR A 78 -6.36 -10.09 3.62
N ILE A 79 -5.59 -9.02 3.45
CA ILE A 79 -4.73 -8.46 4.51
C ILE A 79 -5.47 -7.43 5.40
N LEU A 80 -6.64 -6.97 4.96
CA LEU A 80 -7.48 -6.00 5.69
C LEU A 80 -8.72 -6.63 6.34
N GLY A 81 -8.77 -7.97 6.42
CA GLY A 81 -9.77 -8.71 7.19
C GLY A 81 -9.39 -8.82 8.66
#